data_AF-A0A3S4N5P8-F1
#
_entry.id   AF-A0A3S4N5P8-F1
#
_cell.length_a   1.000
_cell.length_b   1.000
_cell.length_c   1.000
_cell.angle_alpha   90.00
_cell.angle_beta   90.00
_cell.angle_gamma   90.00
#
_symmetry.space_group_name_H-M   'P 1'
#
loop_
_entity.id
_entity.type
_entity.pdbx_description
1 polymer ?
#
loop_
_entity_poly.entity_id
_entity_poly.type
_entity_poly.pdbx_seq_one_letter_code
_entity_poly.pdbx_strand_id
1 'polypeptide(L)'
;MKLVFLLLFVMSSLFNAQALPPPPAMANSSQQKLIDEFIEVSHYKEALINYAKDYLELKMFDYSVDPPKELITKEQARSIINGFNFDEFKISLYSSFSFIPEKNLKELIQFHKGIGGKLSKDNSVFLITPTIDLNIKNQMDYAIENIQK
;
A
#
# COMPACT_ATOMS: atom_id res chain seq x y z
N MET A 1 -0.96 48.65 26.44
CA MET A 1 -0.23 47.47 26.98
C MET A 1 -1.02 46.16 26.84
N LYS A 2 -2.29 46.06 27.28
CA LYS A 2 -3.08 44.80 27.21
C LYS A 2 -3.17 44.17 25.80
N LEU A 3 -3.33 44.98 24.76
CA LEU A 3 -3.43 44.51 23.37
C LEU A 3 -2.14 43.89 22.82
N VAL A 4 -0.98 44.39 23.26
CA VAL A 4 0.34 43.89 22.82
C VAL A 4 0.61 42.51 23.42
N PHE A 5 0.25 42.31 24.70
CA PHE A 5 0.35 41.00 25.34
C PHE A 5 -0.57 39.95 24.72
N LEU A 6 -1.78 40.35 24.29
CA LEU A 6 -2.71 39.44 23.60
C LEU A 6 -2.14 38.98 22.25
N LEU A 7 -1.53 39.91 21.50
CA LEU A 7 -0.93 39.61 20.18
C LEU A 7 0.27 38.67 20.29
N LEU A 8 1.11 38.85 21.32
CA LEU A 8 2.26 37.98 21.60
C LEU A 8 1.81 36.57 22.01
N PHE A 9 0.72 36.45 22.77
CA PHE A 9 0.18 35.15 23.19
C PHE A 9 -0.37 34.36 21.99
N VAL A 10 -1.12 35.03 21.10
CA VAL A 10 -1.65 34.40 19.87
C VAL A 10 -0.51 33.95 18.95
N MET A 11 0.51 34.79 18.74
CA MET A 11 1.66 34.41 17.90
C MET A 11 2.43 33.20 18.47
N SER A 12 2.62 33.12 19.78
CA SER A 12 3.31 31.98 20.42
C SER A 12 2.57 30.64 20.23
N SER A 13 1.23 30.66 20.14
CA SER A 13 0.42 29.46 19.90
C SER A 13 0.50 28.96 18.46
N LEU A 14 0.80 29.83 17.49
CA LEU A 14 0.92 29.49 16.08
C LEU A 14 2.26 28.82 15.73
N PHE A 15 3.32 29.08 16.50
CA PHE A 15 4.64 28.45 16.29
C PHE A 15 4.63 26.93 16.57
N ASN A 16 3.83 26.46 17.53
CA ASN A 16 3.70 25.03 17.83
C ASN A 16 2.76 24.27 16.87
N ALA A 17 2.01 24.97 16.01
CA ALA A 17 1.15 24.35 15.01
C ALA A 17 1.91 23.95 13.72
N GLN A 18 3.16 24.39 13.57
CA GLN A 18 4.02 24.03 12.44
C GLN A 18 4.99 22.90 12.81
N ALA A 19 4.47 21.85 13.44
CA ALA A 19 5.21 20.60 13.49
C ALA A 19 5.40 20.15 12.03
N LEU A 20 6.63 20.25 11.51
CA LEU A 20 6.99 19.64 10.25
C LEU A 20 6.47 18.19 10.30
N PRO A 21 5.78 17.72 9.25
CA PRO A 21 5.32 16.34 9.24
C PRO A 21 6.55 15.47 9.56
N PRO A 22 6.42 14.50 10.48
CA PRO A 22 7.55 13.63 10.79
C PRO A 22 8.05 13.06 9.46
N PRO A 23 9.38 12.98 9.26
CA PRO A 23 9.93 12.42 8.05
C PRO A 23 9.29 11.04 7.82
N PRO A 24 9.03 10.65 6.56
CA PRO A 24 8.43 9.37 6.26
C PRO A 24 9.18 8.29 7.02
N ALA A 25 8.47 7.48 7.82
CA ALA A 25 9.12 6.39 8.52
C ALA A 25 9.72 5.46 7.46
N MET A 26 11.05 5.35 7.51
CA MET A 26 11.82 4.50 6.61
C MET A 26 12.40 3.36 7.46
N ALA A 27 12.12 2.13 7.05
CA ALA A 27 12.73 0.96 7.68
C ALA A 27 14.26 1.08 7.57
N ASN A 28 14.96 0.90 8.70
CA ASN A 28 16.42 0.79 8.69
C ASN A 28 16.86 -0.52 7.99
N SER A 29 18.14 -0.64 7.65
CA SER A 29 18.66 -1.81 6.90
C SER A 29 18.34 -3.16 7.55
N SER A 30 18.37 -3.25 8.90
CA SER A 30 18.01 -4.49 9.62
C SER A 30 16.54 -4.84 9.42
N GLN A 31 15.67 -3.84 9.55
CA GLN A 31 14.23 -4.01 9.40
C GLN A 31 13.83 -4.29 7.94
N GLN A 32 14.50 -3.68 6.95
CA GLN A 32 14.29 -3.99 5.53
C GLN A 32 14.56 -5.46 5.23
N LYS A 33 15.63 -6.05 5.77
CA LYS A 33 15.93 -7.48 5.61
C LYS A 33 14.84 -8.38 6.16
N LEU A 34 14.26 -8.03 7.31
CA LEU A 34 13.13 -8.76 7.87
C LEU A 34 11.87 -8.59 7.04
N ILE A 35 11.64 -7.39 6.48
CA ILE A 35 10.51 -7.15 5.58
C ILE A 35 10.67 -7.97 4.29
N ASP A 36 11.88 -8.04 3.74
CA ASP A 36 12.19 -8.88 2.58
C ASP A 36 11.95 -10.36 2.87
N GLU A 37 12.42 -10.86 4.02
CA GLU A 37 12.17 -12.23 4.45
C GLU A 37 10.67 -12.48 4.61
N PHE A 38 9.93 -11.56 5.23
CA PHE A 38 8.48 -11.65 5.37
C PHE A 38 7.78 -11.72 4.00
N ILE A 39 8.16 -10.85 3.06
CA ILE A 39 7.61 -10.82 1.69
C ILE A 39 7.79 -12.17 1.01
N GLU A 40 8.98 -12.76 1.14
CA GLU A 40 9.31 -14.04 0.52
C GLU A 40 8.52 -15.19 1.15
N VAL A 41 8.59 -15.34 2.47
CA VAL A 41 8.01 -16.51 3.16
C VAL A 41 6.49 -16.50 3.19
N SER A 42 5.86 -15.33 3.04
CA SER A 42 4.40 -15.20 2.98
C SER A 42 3.86 -15.24 1.54
N HIS A 43 4.71 -15.43 0.53
CA HIS A 43 4.34 -15.30 -0.88
C HIS A 43 3.60 -13.98 -1.17
N TYR A 44 4.04 -12.89 -0.52
CA TYR A 44 3.31 -11.62 -0.48
C TYR A 44 3.11 -11.04 -1.87
N LYS A 45 4.13 -11.14 -2.73
CA LYS A 45 4.06 -10.66 -4.12
C LYS A 45 2.91 -11.32 -4.88
N GLU A 46 2.75 -12.64 -4.76
CA GLU A 46 1.67 -13.37 -5.42
C GLU A 46 0.30 -12.93 -4.86
N ALA A 47 0.19 -12.77 -3.54
CA ALA A 47 -1.06 -12.31 -2.91
C ALA A 47 -1.44 -10.89 -3.33
N LEU A 48 -0.48 -9.98 -3.38
CA LEU A 48 -0.68 -8.60 -3.83
C LEU A 48 -1.09 -8.54 -5.31
N ILE A 49 -0.51 -9.40 -6.16
CA ILE A 49 -0.90 -9.50 -7.58
C ILE A 49 -2.33 -10.05 -7.70
N ASN A 50 -2.71 -11.05 -6.90
CA ASN A 50 -4.08 -11.57 -6.91
C ASN A 50 -5.08 -10.51 -6.45
N TYR A 51 -4.75 -9.75 -5.41
CA TYR A 51 -5.53 -8.59 -4.99
C TYR A 51 -5.70 -7.55 -6.11
N ALA A 52 -4.62 -7.23 -6.83
CA ALA A 52 -4.67 -6.28 -7.94
C ALA A 52 -5.53 -6.79 -9.10
N LYS A 53 -5.51 -8.10 -9.40
CA LYS A 53 -6.40 -8.72 -10.40
C LYS A 53 -7.85 -8.55 -10.01
N ASP A 54 -8.21 -8.90 -8.77
CA ASP A 54 -9.58 -8.77 -8.26
C ASP A 54 -10.06 -7.31 -8.32
N TYR A 55 -9.18 -6.36 -7.97
CA TYR A 55 -9.47 -4.93 -8.09
C TYR A 55 -9.72 -4.50 -9.54
N LEU A 56 -8.89 -4.95 -10.48
CA LEU A 56 -9.08 -4.63 -11.90
C LEU A 56 -10.36 -5.24 -12.46
N GLU A 57 -10.73 -6.45 -12.06
CA GLU A 57 -12.00 -7.07 -12.46
C GLU A 57 -13.21 -6.21 -12.03
N LEU A 58 -13.16 -5.59 -10.85
CA LEU A 58 -14.17 -4.64 -10.41
C LEU A 58 -14.18 -3.35 -11.25
N LYS A 59 -13.01 -2.92 -11.74
CA LYS A 59 -12.85 -1.72 -12.57
C LYS A 59 -13.14 -1.93 -14.05
N MET A 60 -13.31 -3.18 -14.49
CA MET A 60 -13.63 -3.50 -15.88
C MET A 60 -14.95 -2.90 -16.33
N PHE A 61 -15.91 -2.68 -15.43
CA PHE A 61 -17.25 -2.23 -15.77
C PHE A 61 -17.67 -1.01 -14.95
N ASP A 62 -18.30 -0.05 -15.61
CA ASP A 62 -19.05 1.02 -14.99
C ASP A 62 -20.47 0.54 -14.68
N TYR A 63 -20.72 0.27 -13.41
CA TYR A 63 -22.02 -0.15 -12.89
C TYR A 63 -22.96 1.03 -12.58
N SER A 64 -22.56 2.28 -12.85
CA SER A 64 -23.43 3.45 -12.67
C SER A 64 -24.45 3.65 -13.80
N VAL A 65 -24.31 2.88 -14.89
CA VAL A 65 -25.18 2.90 -16.08
C VAL A 65 -25.82 1.54 -16.33
N ASP A 66 -26.97 1.52 -17.03
CA ASP A 66 -27.70 0.30 -17.40
C ASP A 66 -27.90 0.22 -18.93
N PRO A 67 -27.38 -0.82 -19.63
CA PRO A 67 -26.54 -1.90 -19.09
C PRO A 67 -25.15 -1.39 -18.65
N PRO A 68 -24.46 -2.10 -17.72
CA PRO A 68 -23.09 -1.76 -17.33
C PRO A 68 -22.17 -1.62 -18.54
N LYS A 69 -21.34 -0.58 -18.53
CA LYS A 69 -20.45 -0.27 -19.65
C LYS A 69 -19.05 -0.81 -19.38
N GLU A 70 -18.49 -1.59 -20.31
CA GLU A 70 -17.09 -2.01 -20.23
C GLU A 70 -16.16 -0.79 -20.37
N LEU A 71 -15.27 -0.60 -19.40
CA LEU A 71 -14.27 0.48 -19.33
C LEU A 71 -12.89 0.02 -19.79
N ILE A 72 -12.53 -1.23 -19.49
CA ILE A 72 -11.29 -1.88 -19.91
C ILE A 72 -11.56 -3.35 -20.26
N THR A 73 -10.88 -3.86 -21.29
CA THR A 73 -11.00 -5.26 -21.69
C THR A 73 -10.18 -6.19 -20.79
N LYS A 74 -10.43 -7.50 -20.88
CA LYS A 74 -9.63 -8.51 -20.15
C LYS A 74 -8.17 -8.48 -20.56
N GLU A 75 -7.89 -8.22 -21.84
CA GLU A 75 -6.53 -8.11 -22.38
C GLU A 75 -5.82 -6.87 -21.83
N GLN A 76 -6.52 -5.74 -21.71
CA GLN A 76 -5.99 -4.52 -21.09
C GLN A 76 -5.71 -4.74 -19.60
N ALA A 77 -6.64 -5.35 -18.85
CA ALA A 77 -6.43 -5.70 -17.45
C ALA A 77 -5.21 -6.64 -17.26
N ARG A 78 -5.06 -7.66 -18.11
CA ARG A 78 -3.87 -8.53 -18.12
C ARG A 78 -2.58 -7.75 -18.41
N SER A 79 -2.62 -6.81 -19.35
CA SER A 79 -1.47 -5.95 -19.67
C SER A 79 -1.06 -5.08 -18.48
N ILE A 80 -2.02 -4.51 -17.74
CA ILE A 80 -1.75 -3.74 -16.52
C ILE A 80 -1.05 -4.61 -15.47
N ILE A 81 -1.57 -5.81 -15.20
CA ILE A 81 -0.96 -6.74 -14.24
C ILE A 81 0.45 -7.16 -14.67
N ASN A 82 0.65 -7.45 -15.95
CA ASN A 82 1.95 -7.83 -16.48
C ASN A 82 2.97 -6.68 -16.42
N GLY A 83 2.51 -5.43 -16.50
CA GLY A 83 3.33 -4.24 -16.35
C GLY A 83 3.61 -3.83 -14.91
N PHE A 84 3.06 -4.53 -13.91
CA PHE A 84 3.24 -4.16 -12.52
C PHE A 84 4.70 -4.38 -12.05
N ASN A 85 5.37 -3.27 -11.71
CA ASN A 85 6.72 -3.30 -11.16
C ASN A 85 6.68 -3.47 -9.63
N PHE A 86 6.81 -4.72 -9.17
CA PHE A 86 6.83 -5.01 -7.73
C PHE A 86 8.03 -4.37 -7.02
N ASP A 87 9.20 -4.27 -7.66
CA ASP A 87 10.41 -3.75 -7.02
C ASP A 87 10.30 -2.26 -6.71
N GLU A 88 9.68 -1.48 -7.61
CA GLU A 88 9.32 -0.09 -7.32
C GLU A 88 8.26 -0.01 -6.21
N PHE A 89 7.29 -0.93 -6.21
CA PHE A 89 6.25 -0.98 -5.18
C PHE A 89 6.79 -1.35 -3.79
N LYS A 90 7.93 -2.06 -3.69
CA LYS A 90 8.54 -2.46 -2.39
C LYS A 90 8.81 -1.26 -1.47
N ILE A 91 9.01 -0.06 -2.00
CA ILE A 91 9.16 1.16 -1.20
C ILE A 91 7.93 1.39 -0.31
N SER A 92 6.72 1.15 -0.85
CA SER A 92 5.47 1.23 -0.11
C SER A 92 5.39 0.18 1.00
N LEU A 93 5.90 -1.03 0.73
CA LEU A 93 5.96 -2.11 1.72
C LEU A 93 6.95 -1.78 2.85
N TYR A 94 8.13 -1.27 2.52
CA TYR A 94 9.12 -0.87 3.51
C TYR A 94 8.62 0.23 4.42
N SER A 95 7.99 1.27 3.86
CA SER A 95 7.42 2.33 4.68
C SER A 95 6.29 1.81 5.56
N SER A 96 5.36 1.02 5.00
CA SER A 96 4.20 0.51 5.73
C SER A 96 4.55 -0.48 6.83
N PHE A 97 5.46 -1.41 6.56
CA PHE A 97 5.88 -2.42 7.53
C PHE A 97 6.96 -1.93 8.49
N SER A 98 7.56 -0.75 8.25
CA SER A 98 8.47 -0.12 9.23
C SER A 98 7.81 0.17 10.58
N PHE A 99 6.48 0.31 10.60
CA PHE A 99 5.70 0.52 11.82
C PHE A 99 5.44 -0.77 12.60
N ILE A 100 5.74 -1.95 12.03
CA ILE A 100 5.63 -3.22 12.74
C ILE A 100 6.88 -3.41 13.60
N PRO A 101 6.75 -3.60 14.93
CA PRO A 101 7.89 -3.89 15.79
C PRO A 101 8.66 -5.12 15.30
N GLU A 102 9.99 -5.08 15.41
CA GLU A 102 10.88 -6.16 14.92
C GLU A 102 10.49 -7.54 15.45
N LYS A 103 10.13 -7.61 16.74
CA LYS A 103 9.66 -8.84 17.39
C LYS A 103 8.43 -9.41 16.67
N ASN A 104 7.44 -8.57 16.38
CA ASN A 104 6.20 -8.99 15.73
C ASN A 104 6.45 -9.40 14.29
N LEU A 105 7.36 -8.73 13.58
CA LEU A 105 7.75 -9.11 12.22
C LEU A 105 8.42 -10.49 12.19
N LYS A 106 9.29 -10.78 13.18
CA LYS A 106 9.87 -12.12 13.36
C LYS A 106 8.81 -13.19 13.65
N GLU A 107 7.83 -12.89 14.49
CA GLU A 107 6.71 -13.81 14.76
C GLU A 107 5.87 -14.07 13.51
N LEU A 108 5.58 -13.04 12.71
CA LEU A 108 4.89 -13.18 11.42
C LEU A 108 5.67 -14.06 10.44
N ILE A 109 7.00 -13.89 10.35
CA ILE A 109 7.87 -14.73 9.52
C ILE A 109 7.79 -16.20 9.96
N GLN A 110 7.90 -16.47 11.26
CA GLN A 110 7.84 -17.84 11.79
C GLN A 110 6.47 -18.48 11.54
N PHE A 111 5.39 -17.72 11.73
CA PHE A 111 4.04 -18.17 11.44
C PHE A 111 3.89 -18.61 9.97
N HIS A 112 4.29 -17.77 9.01
CA HIS A 112 4.18 -18.09 7.59
C HIS A 112 5.08 -19.29 7.21
N LYS A 113 6.31 -19.36 7.73
CA LYS A 113 7.17 -20.55 7.54
C LYS A 113 6.50 -21.83 8.06
N GLY A 114 5.84 -21.77 9.22
CA GLY A 114 5.18 -22.91 9.86
C GLY A 114 3.98 -23.47 9.09
N ILE A 115 3.31 -22.64 8.29
CA ILE A 115 2.12 -23.03 7.51
C ILE A 115 2.42 -23.25 6.01
N GLY A 116 3.67 -23.13 5.58
CA GLY A 116 4.04 -23.21 4.15
C GLY A 116 3.71 -21.95 3.35
N GLY A 117 3.59 -20.81 4.02
CA GLY A 117 3.56 -19.46 3.44
C GLY A 117 2.20 -18.94 3.00
N LYS A 118 1.27 -19.79 2.56
CA LYS A 118 -0.04 -19.36 2.06
C LYS A 118 -1.14 -19.47 3.13
N LEU A 119 -1.99 -18.44 3.24
CA LEU A 119 -3.14 -18.44 4.16
C LEU A 119 -4.43 -19.01 3.54
N SER A 120 -4.45 -19.18 2.22
CA SER A 120 -5.60 -19.67 1.45
C SER A 120 -5.11 -20.39 0.20
N LYS A 121 -5.98 -21.22 -0.40
CA LYS A 121 -5.65 -22.03 -1.57
C LYS A 121 -5.10 -21.20 -2.74
N ASP A 122 -5.72 -20.06 -2.99
CA ASP A 122 -5.40 -19.16 -4.11
C ASP A 122 -4.55 -17.96 -3.67
N ASN A 123 -4.00 -17.99 -2.46
CA ASN A 123 -3.18 -16.93 -1.87
C ASN A 123 -3.86 -15.54 -1.89
N SER A 124 -5.18 -15.47 -1.69
CA SER A 124 -5.97 -14.24 -1.69
C SER A 124 -6.09 -13.58 -0.30
N VAL A 125 -5.63 -14.27 0.74
CA VAL A 125 -5.62 -13.79 2.13
C VAL A 125 -4.20 -13.41 2.51
N PHE A 126 -3.98 -12.15 2.88
CA PHE A 126 -2.67 -11.62 3.31
C PHE A 126 -2.84 -10.39 4.21
N LEU A 127 -1.75 -10.01 4.89
CA LEU A 127 -1.72 -8.80 5.70
C LEU A 127 -1.58 -7.56 4.81
N ILE A 128 -2.55 -6.65 4.84
CA ILE A 128 -2.49 -5.39 4.09
C ILE A 128 -2.73 -4.20 5.03
N THR A 129 -1.96 -3.12 4.87
CA THR A 129 -2.21 -1.85 5.56
C THR A 129 -3.03 -0.93 4.66
N PRO A 130 -3.75 0.08 5.20
CA PRO A 130 -4.45 1.06 4.39
C PRO A 130 -3.55 1.78 3.38
N THR A 131 -2.28 2.03 3.73
CA THR A 131 -1.30 2.64 2.82
C THR A 131 -0.95 1.72 1.64
N ILE A 132 -0.73 0.43 1.89
CA ILE A 132 -0.45 -0.54 0.83
C ILE A 132 -1.67 -0.65 -0.09
N ASP A 133 -2.87 -0.74 0.49
CA ASP A 133 -4.14 -0.78 -0.24
C ASP A 133 -4.32 0.42 -1.16
N LEU A 134 -4.14 1.62 -0.62
CA LEU A 134 -4.28 2.85 -1.39
C LEU A 134 -3.23 2.93 -2.51
N ASN A 135 -1.97 2.59 -2.23
CA ASN A 135 -0.90 2.69 -3.20
C ASN A 135 -1.07 1.72 -4.37
N ILE A 136 -1.49 0.47 -4.11
CA ILE A 136 -1.71 -0.50 -5.19
C ILE A 136 -2.89 -0.07 -6.06
N LYS A 137 -3.99 0.40 -5.44
CA LYS A 137 -5.17 0.91 -6.16
C LYS A 137 -4.82 2.12 -7.03
N ASN A 138 -4.07 3.09 -6.49
CA ASN A 138 -3.62 4.26 -7.24
C ASN A 138 -2.75 3.88 -8.43
N GLN A 139 -1.86 2.90 -8.28
CA GLN A 139 -1.03 2.42 -9.39
C GLN A 139 -1.88 1.75 -10.49
N MET A 140 -2.89 0.97 -10.11
CA MET A 140 -3.82 0.35 -11.06
C MET A 140 -4.68 1.41 -11.77
N ASP A 141 -5.26 2.36 -11.02
CA ASP A 141 -6.09 3.43 -11.58
C ASP A 141 -5.27 4.31 -12.54
N TYR A 142 -4.03 4.66 -12.19
CA TYR A 142 -3.12 5.39 -13.09
C TYR A 142 -2.81 4.61 -14.38
N ALA A 143 -2.64 3.29 -14.28
CA ALA A 143 -2.43 2.44 -15.45
C ALA A 143 -3.68 2.38 -16.35
N ILE A 144 -4.88 2.33 -15.76
CA ILE A 144 -6.15 2.41 -16.49
C ILE A 144 -6.25 3.73 -17.26
N GLU A 145 -6.00 4.86 -16.58
CA GLU A 145 -6.08 6.20 -17.19
C GLU A 145 -5.13 6.34 -18.39
N ASN A 146 -3.94 5.74 -18.33
CA ASN A 146 -2.97 5.83 -19.43
C ASN A 146 -3.28 4.92 -20.62
N ILE A 147 -4.14 3.92 -20.46
CA ILE A 147 -4.65 3.11 -21.58
C ILE A 147 -5.77 3.85 -22.33
N GLN A 148 -6.49 4.74 -21.64
CA GLN A 148 -7.64 5.48 -22.20
C GLN A 148 -7.25 6.81 -22.88
N LYS A 149 -5.99 7.24 -22.76
CA LYS A 149 -5.42 8.40 -23.47
C LYS A 149 -4.96 8.02 -24.87
#